data_AF-A0A1B6CBN5-F1
#
_entry.id   AF-A0A1B6CBN5-F1
#
_cell.length_a   1.000
_cell.length_b   1.000
_cell.length_c   1.000
_cell.angle_alpha   90.00
_cell.angle_beta   90.00
_cell.angle_gamma   90.00
#
_symmetry.space_group_name_H-M   'P 1'
#
loop_
_entity.id
_entity.type
_entity.pdbx_description
1 polymer ?
#
loop_
_entity_poly.entity_id
_entity_poly.type
_entity_poly.pdbx_seq_one_letter_code
_entity_poly.pdbx_strand_id
1 'polypeptide(L)'
;YSAAQQCKLNFHMMATPCEIGLFCEKLYCQVSATECVTKGDPPADGTFCATDMWCFKRDCVSIGRRPGVTNGEWGKWSEWSPCTRTCGGGVSSSFRICNNPKPS
;
A
#
# COMPACT_ATOMS: atom_id res chain seq x y z
N TYR A 1 5.09 -0.40 -11.11
CA TYR A 1 5.57 0.80 -11.82
C TYR A 1 6.95 1.14 -11.26
N SER A 2 8.02 1.03 -12.04
CA SER A 2 9.41 1.15 -11.55
C SER A 2 9.93 2.60 -11.57
N ALA A 3 11.05 2.86 -10.90
CA ALA A 3 11.72 4.16 -10.90
C ALA A 3 12.09 4.66 -12.30
N ALA A 4 12.56 3.75 -13.16
CA ALA A 4 12.86 4.06 -14.56
C ALA A 4 11.60 4.47 -15.33
N GLN A 5 10.47 3.80 -15.10
CA GLN A 5 9.21 4.20 -15.73
C GLN A 5 8.75 5.59 -15.26
N GLN A 6 8.98 5.93 -13.99
CA GLN A 6 8.69 7.25 -13.42
C GLN A 6 9.54 8.34 -14.05
N CYS A 7 10.84 8.13 -14.17
CA CYS A 7 11.73 9.08 -14.84
C CYS A 7 11.35 9.30 -16.31
N LYS A 8 10.96 8.22 -17.00
CA LYS A 8 10.51 8.30 -18.39
C LYS A 8 9.27 9.15 -18.58
N LEU A 9 8.31 9.08 -17.66
CA LEU A 9 7.12 9.93 -17.70
C LEU A 9 7.41 11.38 -17.28
N ASN A 10 8.32 11.59 -16.34
CA ASN A 10 8.57 12.92 -15.77
C ASN A 10 9.47 13.81 -16.60
N PHE A 11 10.52 13.27 -17.23
CA PHE A 11 11.58 14.08 -17.82
C PHE A 11 11.85 13.80 -19.30
N HIS A 12 11.93 12.55 -19.78
CA HIS A 12 12.01 12.16 -21.21
C HIS A 12 12.04 10.62 -21.34
N MET A 13 11.72 10.06 -22.51
CA MET A 13 11.69 8.60 -22.75
C MET A 13 12.99 7.83 -22.44
N MET A 14 14.13 8.51 -22.31
CA MET A 14 15.45 7.90 -22.02
C MET A 14 15.96 8.18 -20.60
N ALA A 15 15.20 8.89 -19.76
CA ALA A 15 15.65 9.21 -18.41
C ALA A 15 15.69 7.96 -17.52
N THR A 16 16.81 7.77 -16.83
CA THR A 16 17.07 6.67 -15.89
C THR A 16 17.07 7.18 -14.45
N PRO A 17 16.79 6.34 -13.44
CA PRO A 17 16.86 6.77 -12.05
C PRO A 17 18.31 6.98 -11.61
N CYS A 18 18.56 8.01 -10.80
CA CYS A 18 19.86 8.24 -10.16
C CYS A 18 19.92 7.58 -8.78
N GLU A 19 21.09 7.08 -8.39
CA GLU A 19 21.38 6.61 -7.03
C GLU A 19 21.96 7.75 -6.19
N ILE A 20 21.11 8.72 -5.80
CA ILE A 20 21.53 9.88 -5.01
C ILE A 20 20.68 9.99 -3.75
N GLY A 21 21.34 9.99 -2.59
CA GLY A 21 20.70 10.25 -1.29
C GLY A 21 19.67 9.20 -0.85
N LEU A 22 18.64 9.64 -0.11
CA LEU A 22 17.52 8.81 0.33
C LEU A 22 16.49 8.67 -0.80
N PHE A 23 16.64 7.62 -1.61
CA PHE A 23 15.84 7.37 -2.81
C PHE A 23 14.31 7.52 -2.60
N CYS A 24 13.75 7.03 -1.49
CA CYS A 24 12.31 7.09 -1.23
C CYS A 24 11.79 8.48 -0.81
N GLU A 25 12.66 9.44 -0.51
CA GLU A 25 12.25 10.81 -0.18
C GLU A 25 12.02 11.64 -1.44
N LYS A 26 12.90 11.51 -2.44
CA LYS A 26 12.85 12.25 -3.71
C LYS A 26 13.37 11.39 -4.85
N LEU A 27 12.62 11.35 -5.94
CA LEU A 27 13.05 10.70 -7.17
C LEU A 27 13.97 11.64 -7.96
N TYR A 28 15.23 11.24 -8.13
CA TYR A 28 16.18 11.88 -9.03
C TYR A 28 16.30 11.08 -10.33
N CYS A 29 16.26 11.79 -11.45
CA CYS A 29 16.30 11.23 -12.79
C CYS A 29 17.45 11.82 -13.58
N GLN A 30 18.22 10.95 -14.20
CA GLN A 30 19.34 11.30 -15.05
C GLN A 30 18.81 11.71 -16.42
N VAL A 31 19.08 12.94 -16.82
CA VAL A 31 18.72 13.47 -18.15
C VAL A 31 19.92 13.57 -19.09
N SER A 32 21.13 13.61 -18.53
CA SER A 32 22.39 13.55 -19.26
C SER A 32 23.42 12.71 -18.49
N ALA A 33 24.58 12.41 -19.08
CA ALA A 33 25.60 11.57 -18.43
C ALA A 33 26.06 12.06 -17.05
N THR A 34 25.92 13.35 -16.74
CA THR A 34 26.41 13.96 -15.50
C THR A 34 25.33 14.73 -14.73
N GLU A 35 24.13 14.86 -15.28
CA GLU A 35 23.08 15.69 -14.69
C GLU A 35 21.89 14.85 -14.21
N CYS A 36 21.62 14.95 -12.91
CA CYS A 36 20.44 14.41 -12.26
C CYS A 36 19.51 15.55 -11.86
N VAL A 37 18.26 15.47 -12.32
CA VAL A 37 17.20 16.44 -12.04
C VAL A 37 16.08 15.81 -11.23
N THR A 38 15.30 16.62 -10.52
CA THR A 38 14.15 16.16 -9.74
C THR A 38 13.00 17.15 -9.82
N LYS A 39 11.76 16.66 -9.75
CA LYS A 39 10.57 17.50 -9.56
C LYS A 39 10.26 17.72 -8.08
N GLY A 40 11.00 17.08 -7.18
CA GLY A 40 10.82 17.18 -5.73
C GLY A 40 9.88 16.13 -5.13
N ASP A 41 9.14 15.39 -5.97
CA ASP A 41 8.24 14.32 -5.51
C ASP A 41 9.01 13.02 -5.16
N PRO A 42 8.55 12.26 -4.14
CA PRO A 42 9.08 10.93 -3.86
C PRO A 42 8.73 9.95 -4.98
N PRO A 43 9.46 8.83 -5.09
CA PRO A 43 9.00 7.71 -5.90
C PRO A 43 7.64 7.22 -5.42
N ALA A 44 6.83 6.72 -6.34
CA ALA A 44 5.54 6.12 -6.02
C ALA A 44 5.72 4.98 -4.99
N ASP A 45 4.75 4.82 -4.08
CA ASP A 45 4.73 3.69 -3.17
C ASP A 45 4.75 2.37 -3.95
N GLY A 46 5.58 1.44 -3.49
CA GLY A 46 5.87 0.17 -4.14
C GLY A 46 6.99 0.20 -5.17
N THR A 47 7.64 1.35 -5.38
CA THR A 47 8.88 1.41 -6.16
C THR A 47 9.99 0.68 -5.41
N PHE A 48 10.65 -0.28 -6.06
CA PHE A 48 11.80 -0.98 -5.47
C PHE A 48 12.92 0.01 -5.12
N CYS A 49 13.42 -0.08 -3.89
CA CYS A 49 14.53 0.72 -3.39
C CYS A 49 15.75 -0.14 -3.05
N ALA A 50 15.57 -1.43 -2.77
CA ALA A 50 16.62 -2.43 -2.61
C ALA A 50 16.08 -3.85 -2.86
N THR A 51 16.93 -4.87 -2.76
CA THR A 51 16.51 -6.28 -2.83
C THR A 51 15.45 -6.58 -1.76
N ASP A 52 14.30 -7.09 -2.18
CA ASP A 52 13.14 -7.37 -1.33
C ASP A 52 12.61 -6.16 -0.51
N MET A 53 12.86 -4.94 -0.98
CA MET A 53 12.41 -3.71 -0.34
C MET A 53 11.80 -2.73 -1.33
N TRP A 54 10.80 -1.98 -0.88
CA TRP A 54 10.08 -0.98 -1.65
C TRP A 54 9.87 0.31 -0.86
N CYS A 55 9.67 1.42 -1.57
CA CYS A 55 9.28 2.68 -0.95
C CYS A 55 7.84 2.59 -0.46
N PHE A 56 7.60 2.97 0.80
CA PHE A 56 6.27 3.10 1.37
C PHE A 56 6.28 4.27 2.34
N LYS A 57 5.44 5.29 2.10
CA LYS A 57 5.40 6.52 2.92
C LYS A 57 6.79 7.16 3.13
N ARG A 58 7.60 7.23 2.07
CA ARG A 58 8.98 7.76 2.05
C ARG A 58 10.05 6.91 2.75
N ASP A 59 9.68 5.76 3.31
CA ASP A 59 10.62 4.80 3.89
C ASP A 59 10.89 3.65 2.93
N CYS A 60 12.14 3.19 2.86
CA CYS A 60 12.48 1.95 2.19
C CYS A 60 12.22 0.78 3.17
N VAL A 61 11.17 0.00 2.95
CA VAL A 61 10.74 -1.08 3.85
C VAL A 61 10.74 -2.42 3.13
N SER A 62 10.87 -3.52 3.88
CA SER A 62 10.75 -4.86 3.30
C SER A 62 9.37 -5.08 2.68
N ILE A 63 9.34 -5.77 1.55
CA ILE A 63 8.09 -6.10 0.85
C ILE A 63 7.18 -6.90 1.79
N GLY A 64 5.89 -6.51 1.83
CA GLY A 64 4.91 -7.08 2.76
C GLY A 64 4.91 -6.42 4.14
N ARG A 65 5.92 -5.63 4.50
CA ARG A 65 5.86 -4.79 5.71
C ARG A 65 4.93 -3.63 5.43
N ARG A 66 3.74 -3.68 6.01
CA ARG A 66 2.83 -2.54 6.15
C ARG A 66 2.74 -2.20 7.63
N PRO A 67 3.72 -1.46 8.19
CA PRO A 67 3.72 -1.13 9.61
C PRO A 67 2.43 -0.36 9.96
N GLY A 68 1.72 -0.82 10.98
CA GLY A 68 0.45 -0.23 11.39
C GLY A 68 -0.78 -0.73 10.62
N VAL A 69 -0.60 -1.62 9.63
CA VAL A 69 -1.73 -2.28 8.99
C VAL A 69 -2.09 -3.53 9.77
N THR A 70 -3.30 -3.55 10.30
CA THR A 70 -3.86 -4.72 10.99
C THR A 70 -4.95 -5.27 10.11
N ASN A 71 -4.87 -6.54 9.74
CA ASN A 71 -6.00 -7.18 9.06
C ASN A 71 -7.17 -7.26 10.03
N GLY A 72 -8.35 -6.82 9.59
CA GLY A 72 -9.55 -6.94 10.38
C GLY A 72 -9.98 -8.40 10.48
N GLU A 73 -10.41 -8.80 11.67
CA GLU A 73 -10.98 -10.12 11.90
C GLU A 73 -12.41 -10.01 12.43
N TRP A 74 -13.19 -11.04 12.14
CA TRP A 74 -14.56 -11.12 12.62
C TRP A 74 -14.60 -11.24 14.14
N GLY A 75 -15.35 -10.34 14.76
CA GLY A 75 -15.78 -10.46 16.14
C GLY A 75 -16.76 -11.62 16.32
N LYS A 76 -17.16 -11.83 17.57
CA LYS A 76 -18.14 -12.85 17.91
C LYS A 76 -19.48 -12.57 17.22
N TRP A 77 -20.21 -13.64 16.92
CA TRP A 77 -21.61 -13.55 16.54
C TRP A 77 -22.42 -12.90 17.68
N SER A 78 -23.40 -12.09 17.30
CA SER A 78 -24.44 -11.63 18.21
C SER A 78 -25.32 -12.80 18.63
N GLU A 79 -26.12 -12.58 19.67
CA GLU A 79 -27.26 -13.46 19.93
C GLU A 79 -28.15 -13.57 18.69
N TRP A 80 -28.73 -14.76 18.51
CA TRP A 80 -29.68 -15.02 17.44
C TRP A 80 -30.97 -14.23 17.69
N SER A 81 -31.54 -13.69 16.62
CA SER A 81 -32.86 -13.08 16.68
C SER A 81 -33.92 -14.13 17.02
N PRO A 82 -35.06 -13.72 17.61
CA PRO A 82 -36.21 -14.61 17.64
C PRO A 82 -36.60 -15.05 16.22
N CYS A 83 -37.18 -16.24 16.12
CA CYS A 83 -37.66 -16.75 14.85
C CYS A 83 -38.79 -15.86 14.33
N THR A 84 -38.78 -15.53 13.03
CA THR A 84 -39.84 -14.70 12.42
C THR A 84 -41.23 -15.32 12.49
N ARG A 85 -41.32 -16.64 12.69
CA ARG A 85 -42.58 -17.38 12.79
C ARG A 85 -42.49 -18.43 13.88
N THR A 86 -43.63 -18.69 14.52
CA THR A 86 -43.78 -19.74 15.54
C THR A 86 -44.08 -21.12 14.95
N CYS A 87 -44.53 -21.20 13.70
CA CYS A 87 -44.77 -22.46 12.97
C CYS A 87 -44.59 -22.29 11.45
N GLY A 88 -44.51 -23.42 10.73
CA GLY A 88 -44.43 -23.45 9.26
C GLY A 88 -43.09 -23.03 8.66
N GLY A 89 -42.02 -23.02 9.45
CA GLY A 89 -40.68 -22.58 9.05
C GLY A 89 -40.52 -21.05 9.09
N GLY A 90 -39.47 -20.59 9.78
CA GLY A 90 -39.14 -19.16 9.89
C GLY A 90 -37.64 -18.93 9.77
N VAL A 91 -37.22 -17.67 9.85
CA VAL A 91 -35.83 -17.25 9.74
C VAL A 91 -35.40 -16.64 11.08
N SER A 92 -34.19 -16.96 11.51
CA SER A 92 -33.49 -16.27 12.59
C SER A 92 -32.18 -15.73 12.03
N SER A 93 -31.77 -14.54 12.47
CA SER A 93 -30.56 -13.88 12.01
C SER A 93 -29.60 -13.62 13.18
N SER A 94 -28.32 -13.64 12.88
CA SER A 94 -27.25 -13.18 13.77
C SER A 94 -26.29 -12.36 12.93
N PHE A 95 -25.61 -11.40 13.55
CA PHE A 95 -24.63 -10.56 12.89
C PHE A 95 -23.30 -10.60 13.62
N ARG A 96 -22.22 -10.31 12.91
CA ARG A 96 -20.87 -10.16 13.47
C ARG A 96 -20.22 -8.95 12.86
N ILE A 97 -19.30 -8.33 13.60
CA ILE A 97 -18.65 -7.08 13.22
C ILE A 97 -17.17 -7.37 12.96
N CYS A 98 -16.58 -6.79 11.90
CA CYS A 98 -15.14 -6.90 11.65
C CYS A 98 -14.37 -5.95 12.58
N ASN A 99 -14.17 -6.39 13.84
CA ASN A 99 -13.61 -5.54 14.89
C ASN A 99 -12.67 -6.25 15.88
N ASN A 100 -12.25 -7.49 15.62
CA ASN A 100 -11.46 -8.27 16.57
C ASN A 100 -10.20 -8.93 15.98
N PRO A 101 -9.20 -8.17 15.49
CA PRO A 101 -9.02 -6.72 15.69
C PRO A 101 -9.73 -5.87 14.62
N LYS A 102 -9.87 -4.57 14.90
CA LYS A 102 -10.32 -3.60 13.89
C LYS A 102 -9.24 -3.42 12.83
N PRO A 103 -9.60 -3.34 11.54
CA PRO A 103 -8.63 -3.02 10.50
C PRO A 103 -8.05 -1.61 10.69
N SER A 104 -6.74 -1.45 10.43
CA SER A 104 -6.00 -0.19 10.49
C SER A 104 -5.02 -0.04 9.33
#